data_AF-A0A0T6AP08-F1
#
_entry.id   AF-A0A0T6AP08-F1
#
_cell.length_a   1.000
_cell.length_b   1.000
_cell.length_c   1.000
_cell.angle_alpha   90.00
_cell.angle_beta   90.00
_cell.angle_gamma   90.00
#
_symmetry.space_group_name_H-M   'P 1'
#
loop_
_entity.id
_entity.type
_entity.pdbx_description
1 polymer ?
#
loop_
_entity_poly.entity_id
_entity_poly.type
_entity_poly.pdbx_seq_one_letter_code
_entity_poly.pdbx_strand_id
1 'polypeptide(L)'
;MRLFRRRDAGFTIIEVLVALTLLAAVILLVTRAFLTVLSVTSQGGRVTVATALAAKQLEAVRTRVEAQPDRTNWRNEFCAIAAQPTTAFAAPYGAYSYRVLLNDQAVAAAPGQEDLLLPCWSVEWARGGGCVGQPGYAPDCTNDANLTQDDRLRWVTVEVFFQGGGQPVARMTSAIMRGAYHR
;
A
#
# COMPACT_ATOMS: atom_id res chain seq x y z
N MET A 1 15.81 69.07 42.15
CA MET A 1 15.70 68.49 40.79
C MET A 1 16.76 67.39 40.67
N ARG A 2 16.40 66.11 40.90
CA ARG A 2 17.35 64.99 40.82
C ARG A 2 17.39 64.50 39.38
N LEU A 3 18.52 64.72 38.70
CA LEU A 3 18.80 64.13 37.39
C LEU A 3 18.96 62.61 37.55
N PHE A 4 17.98 61.86 37.06
CA PHE A 4 18.12 60.43 36.81
C PHE A 4 19.12 60.23 35.68
N ARG A 5 20.36 59.94 36.04
CA ARG A 5 21.40 59.51 35.11
C ARG A 5 21.01 58.10 34.63
N ARG A 6 20.39 58.00 33.45
CA ARG A 6 20.27 56.74 32.72
C ARG A 6 21.70 56.21 32.55
N ARG A 7 21.99 55.07 33.16
CA ARG A 7 23.21 54.33 32.89
C ARG A 7 23.06 53.73 31.50
N ASP A 8 23.79 54.25 30.53
CA ASP A 8 24.05 53.55 29.29
C ASP A 8 24.90 52.32 29.64
N ALA A 9 24.24 51.18 29.83
CA ALA A 9 24.90 49.90 30.06
C ALA A 9 25.43 49.39 28.72
N GLY A 10 26.75 49.42 28.53
CA GLY A 10 27.41 48.78 27.40
C GLY A 10 27.25 47.26 27.49
N PHE A 11 27.05 46.61 26.34
CA PHE A 11 26.89 45.16 26.23
C PHE A 11 28.16 44.44 26.70
N THR A 12 28.02 43.49 27.61
CA THR A 12 29.17 42.69 28.08
C THR A 12 29.49 41.57 27.07
N ILE A 13 30.78 41.19 26.95
CA ILE A 13 31.23 40.08 26.07
C ILE A 13 30.44 38.78 26.35
N ILE A 14 30.08 38.56 27.62
CA ILE A 14 29.29 37.40 28.05
C ILE A 14 27.88 37.44 27.46
N GLU A 15 27.19 38.58 27.47
CA GLU A 15 25.86 38.70 26.85
C GLU A 15 25.91 38.44 25.34
N VAL A 16 26.97 38.87 24.65
CA VAL A 16 27.15 38.57 23.21
C VAL A 16 27.33 37.07 22.98
N LEU A 17 28.16 36.40 23.79
CA LEU A 17 28.36 34.95 23.72
C LEU A 17 27.07 34.18 24.00
N VAL A 18 26.30 34.60 25.00
CA VAL A 18 25.01 33.99 25.33
C VAL A 18 24.00 34.21 24.20
N ALA A 19 23.92 35.42 23.64
CA ALA A 19 23.05 35.71 22.50
C ALA A 19 23.40 34.87 21.27
N LEU A 20 24.69 34.70 20.96
CA LEU A 20 25.16 33.88 19.83
C LEU A 20 24.88 32.40 20.03
N THR A 21 25.06 31.87 21.24
CA THR A 21 24.76 30.45 21.53
C THR A 21 23.26 30.17 21.50
N LEU A 22 22.44 31.09 22.02
CA LEU A 22 20.97 31.02 21.88
C LEU A 22 20.53 31.09 20.42
N LEU A 23 21.10 32.02 19.64
CA LEU A 23 20.81 32.14 18.22
C LEU A 23 21.17 30.84 17.47
N ALA A 24 22.35 30.27 17.73
CA ALA A 24 22.78 29.02 17.12
C ALA A 24 21.83 27.85 17.48
N ALA A 25 21.41 27.75 18.74
CA ALA A 25 20.45 26.74 19.19
C ALA A 25 19.09 26.89 18.49
N VAL A 26 18.60 28.12 18.35
CA VAL A 26 17.34 28.42 17.64
C VAL A 26 17.44 28.05 16.16
N ILE A 27 18.53 28.43 15.48
CA ILE A 27 18.73 28.08 14.06
C ILE A 27 18.77 26.56 13.87
N LEU A 28 19.46 25.83 14.75
CA LEU A 28 19.50 24.36 14.72
C LEU A 28 18.11 23.74 14.89
N LEU A 29 17.31 24.23 15.83
CA LEU A 29 15.95 23.75 16.06
C LEU A 29 15.04 24.01 14.85
N VAL A 30 15.09 25.23 14.29
CA VAL A 30 14.31 25.60 13.10
C VAL A 30 14.71 24.75 11.90
N THR A 31 16.00 24.55 11.68
CA THR A 31 16.52 23.73 10.57
C THR A 31 16.07 22.28 10.71
N ARG A 32 16.14 21.70 11.91
CA ARG A 32 15.64 20.34 12.16
C ARG A 32 14.14 20.23 11.89
N ALA A 33 13.35 21.16 12.43
CA ALA A 33 11.91 21.17 12.21
C ALA A 33 11.57 21.26 10.71
N PHE A 34 12.23 22.14 9.97
CA PHE A 34 12.05 22.30 8.54
C PHE A 34 12.40 21.02 7.76
N LEU A 35 13.55 20.40 8.04
CA LEU A 35 13.96 19.15 7.41
C LEU A 35 12.99 18.00 7.71
N THR A 36 12.48 17.91 8.94
CA THR A 36 11.46 16.92 9.31
C THR A 36 10.18 17.13 8.52
N VAL A 37 9.68 18.37 8.42
CA VAL A 37 8.46 18.69 7.67
C VAL A 37 8.62 18.37 6.17
N LEU A 38 9.77 18.70 5.58
CA LEU A 38 10.06 18.34 4.18
C LEU A 38 10.09 16.83 3.98
N SER A 39 10.72 16.08 4.89
CA SER A 39 10.78 14.62 4.83
C SER A 39 9.37 14.00 4.87
N VAL A 40 8.55 14.41 5.84
CA VAL A 40 7.17 13.93 6.00
C VAL A 40 6.31 14.29 4.78
N THR A 41 6.45 15.50 4.24
CA THR A 41 5.70 15.95 3.05
C THR A 41 6.11 15.12 1.81
N SER A 42 7.41 14.86 1.64
CA SER A 42 7.90 14.04 0.53
C SER A 42 7.41 12.58 0.63
N GLN A 43 7.30 12.04 1.85
CA GLN A 43 6.73 10.71 2.08
C GLN A 43 5.22 10.69 1.80
N GLY A 44 4.48 11.71 2.24
CA GLY A 44 3.05 11.86 1.96
C GLY A 44 2.75 11.86 0.46
N GLY A 45 3.49 12.66 -0.32
CA GLY A 45 3.34 12.69 -1.78
C GLY A 45 3.61 11.34 -2.44
N ARG A 46 4.60 10.58 -1.95
CA ARG A 46 4.91 9.24 -2.48
C ARG A 46 3.78 8.24 -2.22
N VAL A 47 3.21 8.27 -1.02
CA VAL A 47 2.08 7.40 -0.65
C VAL A 47 0.85 7.74 -1.48
N THR A 48 0.52 9.02 -1.65
CA THR A 48 -0.62 9.44 -2.49
C THR A 48 -0.49 8.92 -3.93
N VAL A 49 0.69 9.08 -4.53
CA VAL A 49 0.95 8.57 -5.89
C VAL A 49 0.88 7.04 -5.92
N ALA A 50 1.50 6.35 -4.97
CA ALA A 50 1.48 4.89 -4.90
C ALA A 50 0.06 4.33 -4.77
N THR A 51 -0.78 4.95 -3.93
CA THR A 51 -2.19 4.59 -3.74
C THR A 51 -3.00 4.80 -5.02
N ALA A 52 -2.80 5.92 -5.72
CA ALA A 52 -3.47 6.16 -7.00
C ALA A 52 -3.03 5.15 -8.09
N LEU A 53 -1.75 4.81 -8.14
CA LEU A 53 -1.21 3.79 -9.04
C LEU A 53 -1.75 2.39 -8.72
N ALA A 54 -1.84 2.04 -7.43
CA ALA A 54 -2.41 0.78 -6.97
C ALA A 54 -3.88 0.65 -7.40
N ALA A 55 -4.68 1.70 -7.18
CA ALA A 55 -6.09 1.74 -7.60
C ALA A 55 -6.24 1.56 -9.12
N LYS A 56 -5.45 2.32 -9.89
CA LYS A 56 -5.47 2.25 -11.36
C LYS A 56 -5.12 0.85 -11.87
N GLN A 57 -4.08 0.23 -11.29
CA GLN A 57 -3.64 -1.08 -11.69
C GLN A 57 -4.64 -2.18 -11.26
N LEU A 58 -5.26 -2.04 -10.10
CA LEU A 58 -6.32 -2.95 -9.65
C LEU A 58 -7.52 -2.92 -10.60
N GLU A 59 -7.92 -1.74 -11.05
CA GLU A 59 -8.98 -1.58 -12.06
C GLU A 59 -8.56 -2.15 -13.43
N ALA A 60 -7.29 -1.98 -13.83
CA ALA A 60 -6.78 -2.59 -15.05
C ALA A 60 -6.81 -4.13 -14.99
N VAL A 61 -6.44 -4.72 -13.85
CA VAL A 61 -6.54 -6.16 -13.64
C VAL A 61 -8.01 -6.61 -13.66
N ARG A 62 -8.88 -5.88 -12.97
CA ARG A 62 -10.32 -6.17 -12.95
C ARG A 62 -10.92 -6.18 -14.34
N THR A 63 -10.76 -5.10 -15.09
CA THR A 63 -11.27 -4.98 -16.46
C THR A 63 -10.72 -6.06 -17.38
N ARG A 64 -9.42 -6.39 -17.28
CA ARG A 64 -8.79 -7.46 -18.06
C ARG A 64 -9.39 -8.83 -17.76
N VAL A 65 -9.67 -9.12 -16.50
CA VAL A 65 -10.29 -10.38 -16.08
C VAL A 65 -11.77 -10.43 -16.48
N GLU A 66 -12.53 -9.37 -16.23
CA GLU A 66 -13.96 -9.30 -16.56
C GLU A 66 -14.22 -9.33 -18.07
N ALA A 67 -13.27 -8.86 -18.90
CA ALA A 67 -13.36 -8.90 -20.35
C ALA A 67 -13.20 -10.31 -20.96
N GLN A 68 -12.82 -11.33 -20.17
CA GLN A 68 -12.58 -12.66 -20.71
C GLN A 68 -13.89 -13.33 -21.17
N PRO A 69 -13.95 -13.82 -22.42
CA PRO A 69 -15.21 -14.25 -23.05
C PRO A 69 -15.77 -15.54 -22.45
N ASP A 70 -14.89 -16.41 -21.95
CA ASP A 70 -15.27 -17.71 -21.42
C ASP A 70 -14.52 -18.01 -20.12
N ARG A 71 -14.95 -19.10 -19.47
CA ARG A 71 -14.44 -19.50 -18.17
C ARG A 71 -12.98 -19.96 -18.21
N THR A 72 -12.57 -20.61 -19.30
CA THR A 72 -11.22 -21.11 -19.48
C THR A 72 -10.25 -19.94 -19.59
N ASN A 73 -10.59 -18.94 -20.41
CA ASN A 73 -9.82 -17.71 -20.58
C ASN A 73 -9.81 -16.87 -19.30
N TRP A 74 -10.92 -16.78 -18.58
CA TRP A 74 -11.00 -16.12 -17.28
C TRP A 74 -10.05 -16.74 -16.25
N ARG A 75 -10.02 -18.08 -16.13
CA ARG A 75 -9.07 -18.80 -15.26
C ARG A 75 -7.63 -18.60 -15.71
N ASN A 76 -7.35 -18.78 -17.00
CA ASN A 76 -6.02 -18.63 -17.55
C ASN A 76 -5.48 -17.20 -17.35
N GLU A 77 -6.35 -16.20 -17.30
CA GLU A 77 -5.98 -14.82 -17.01
C GLU A 77 -5.53 -14.66 -15.55
N PHE A 78 -6.22 -15.25 -14.57
CA PHE A 78 -5.71 -15.28 -13.19
C PHE A 78 -4.37 -16.01 -13.08
N CYS A 79 -4.17 -17.08 -13.84
CA CYS A 79 -2.88 -17.76 -13.91
C CYS A 79 -1.77 -16.87 -14.46
N ALA A 80 -2.07 -16.12 -15.52
CA ALA A 80 -1.13 -15.16 -16.10
C ALA A 80 -0.78 -14.04 -15.10
N ILE A 81 -1.77 -13.57 -14.35
CA ILE A 81 -1.57 -12.58 -13.27
C ILE A 81 -0.71 -13.15 -12.14
N ALA A 82 -0.97 -14.38 -11.69
CA ALA A 82 -0.20 -15.05 -10.63
C ALA A 82 1.28 -15.20 -11.01
N ALA A 83 1.54 -15.49 -12.28
CA ALA A 83 2.89 -15.67 -12.81
C ALA A 83 3.59 -14.33 -13.13
N GLN A 84 2.89 -13.20 -13.03
CA GLN A 84 3.45 -11.90 -13.40
C GLN A 84 4.55 -11.50 -12.40
N PRO A 85 5.79 -11.24 -12.87
CA PRO A 85 6.83 -10.75 -12.00
C PRO A 85 6.54 -9.31 -11.55
N THR A 86 7.21 -8.87 -10.48
CA THR A 86 7.21 -7.46 -10.10
C THR A 86 7.62 -6.60 -11.30
N THR A 87 6.74 -5.70 -11.72
CA THR A 87 6.87 -4.93 -12.96
C THR A 87 6.98 -3.44 -12.65
N ALA A 88 7.90 -2.73 -13.30
CA ALA A 88 8.01 -1.28 -13.16
C ALA A 88 6.86 -0.57 -13.89
N PHE A 89 6.38 0.55 -13.35
CA PHE A 89 5.45 1.40 -14.08
C PHE A 89 6.17 2.14 -15.22
N ALA A 90 5.43 2.45 -16.29
CA ALA A 90 5.95 3.28 -17.37
C ALA A 90 6.20 4.73 -16.90
N ALA A 91 7.00 5.48 -17.67
CA ALA A 91 7.21 6.91 -17.45
C ALA A 91 5.85 7.65 -17.38
N PRO A 92 5.69 8.63 -16.46
CA PRO A 92 6.71 9.23 -15.59
C PRO A 92 6.97 8.47 -14.27
N TYR A 93 6.30 7.34 -14.02
CA TYR A 93 6.33 6.64 -12.74
C TYR A 93 7.38 5.52 -12.66
N GLY A 94 8.45 5.57 -13.46
CA GLY A 94 9.48 4.52 -13.51
C GLY A 94 10.20 4.25 -12.18
N ALA A 95 10.10 5.16 -11.21
CA ALA A 95 10.57 4.94 -9.84
C ALA A 95 9.66 4.01 -9.01
N TYR A 96 8.47 3.69 -9.50
CA TYR A 96 7.52 2.79 -8.86
C TYR A 96 7.47 1.46 -9.59
N SER A 97 7.26 0.39 -8.84
CA SER A 97 6.95 -0.94 -9.38
C SER A 97 5.74 -1.51 -8.67
N TYR A 98 5.11 -2.51 -9.28
CA TYR A 98 3.97 -3.20 -8.71
C TYR A 98 4.13 -4.70 -8.78
N ARG A 99 3.46 -5.38 -7.85
CA ARG A 99 3.24 -6.82 -7.86
C ARG A 99 1.76 -7.08 -7.65
N VAL A 100 1.23 -8.04 -8.37
CA VAL A 100 -0.15 -8.50 -8.19
C VAL A 100 -0.11 -9.83 -7.46
N LEU A 101 -0.89 -9.93 -6.41
CA LEU A 101 -1.04 -11.13 -5.59
C LEU A 101 -2.49 -11.60 -5.67
N LEU A 102 -2.68 -12.91 -5.78
CA LEU A 102 -4.00 -13.54 -5.88
C LEU A 102 -4.26 -14.40 -4.67
N ASN A 103 -5.33 -14.09 -3.94
CA ASN A 103 -5.76 -14.73 -2.69
C ASN A 103 -4.65 -14.87 -1.64
N ASP A 104 -3.53 -14.20 -1.86
CA ASP A 104 -2.47 -14.04 -0.89
C ASP A 104 -2.99 -13.06 0.14
N GLN A 105 -2.97 -13.49 1.40
CA GLN A 105 -3.69 -12.86 2.51
C GLN A 105 -3.26 -11.40 2.71
N ALA A 106 -3.94 -10.49 2.03
CA ALA A 106 -3.74 -9.06 2.24
C ALA A 106 -4.56 -8.52 3.39
N VAL A 107 -5.61 -9.24 3.79
CA VAL A 107 -6.36 -8.91 5.00
C VAL A 107 -5.88 -9.82 6.12
N ALA A 108 -4.72 -9.47 6.69
CA ALA A 108 -4.42 -9.94 8.04
C ALA A 108 -5.51 -9.34 8.95
N ALA A 109 -6.49 -10.15 9.32
CA ALA A 109 -7.43 -9.77 10.36
C ALA A 109 -6.64 -9.41 11.61
N ALA A 110 -6.96 -8.27 12.22
CA ALA A 110 -6.56 -8.07 13.61
C ALA A 110 -7.18 -9.23 14.42
N PRO A 111 -6.51 -9.75 15.46
CA PRO A 111 -7.06 -10.82 16.29
C PRO A 111 -8.49 -10.46 16.74
N GLY A 112 -9.47 -11.30 16.42
CA GLY A 112 -10.89 -11.05 16.69
C GLY A 112 -11.69 -10.37 15.56
N GLN A 113 -11.10 -10.13 14.39
CA GLN A 113 -11.80 -9.65 13.19
C GLN A 113 -11.83 -10.70 12.05
N GLU A 114 -11.50 -11.95 12.35
CA GLU A 114 -11.37 -13.01 11.35
C GLU A 114 -12.69 -13.27 10.59
N ASP A 115 -13.83 -13.16 11.28
CA ASP A 115 -15.17 -13.35 10.72
C ASP A 115 -15.68 -12.18 9.86
N LEU A 116 -15.07 -10.99 9.99
CA LEU A 116 -15.51 -9.77 9.29
C LEU A 116 -14.84 -9.58 7.92
N LEU A 117 -13.75 -10.30 7.67
CA LEU A 117 -12.85 -9.98 6.56
C LEU A 117 -12.94 -10.97 5.41
N LEU A 118 -13.50 -12.16 5.63
CA LEU A 118 -13.76 -13.17 4.60
C LEU A 118 -14.94 -14.04 5.04
N PRO A 119 -16.08 -14.05 4.34
CA PRO A 119 -17.07 -15.05 4.64
C PRO A 119 -16.62 -16.40 4.04
N CYS A 120 -16.82 -17.46 4.82
CA CYS A 120 -16.32 -18.83 4.61
C CYS A 120 -16.81 -19.51 3.31
N TRP A 121 -17.61 -18.84 2.50
CA TRP A 121 -18.20 -19.34 1.25
C TRP A 121 -17.43 -18.92 -0.01
N SER A 122 -16.37 -18.11 0.11
CA SER A 122 -15.60 -17.58 -1.03
C SER A 122 -14.85 -18.65 -1.86
N VAL A 123 -14.71 -19.86 -1.33
CA VAL A 123 -14.15 -21.01 -2.03
C VAL A 123 -14.98 -22.21 -1.63
N GLU A 124 -15.66 -22.85 -2.57
CA GLU A 124 -16.50 -24.02 -2.29
C GLU A 124 -15.63 -25.15 -1.69
N TRP A 125 -15.63 -25.26 -0.36
CA TRP A 125 -15.02 -26.34 0.40
C TRP A 125 -16.11 -27.04 1.20
N ALA A 126 -16.27 -28.33 0.93
CA ALA A 126 -17.26 -29.16 1.57
C ALA A 126 -16.96 -29.31 3.08
N ARG A 127 -17.96 -28.91 3.88
CA ARG A 127 -18.36 -29.45 5.20
C ARG A 127 -17.25 -30.12 6.02
N GLY A 128 -16.75 -29.47 7.07
CA GLY A 128 -16.15 -30.23 8.18
C GLY A 128 -15.32 -29.52 9.23
N GLY A 129 -14.78 -28.33 9.00
CA GLY A 129 -13.91 -27.68 9.99
C GLY A 129 -13.63 -26.22 9.65
N GLY A 130 -13.69 -25.35 10.65
CA GLY A 130 -13.57 -23.89 10.50
C GLY A 130 -12.23 -23.42 9.92
N CYS A 131 -12.14 -22.11 9.70
CA CYS A 131 -11.12 -21.36 8.94
C CYS A 131 -9.68 -21.38 9.49
N VAL A 132 -9.33 -22.31 10.36
CA VAL A 132 -8.04 -22.30 11.07
C VAL A 132 -6.97 -23.00 10.23
N GLY A 133 -5.96 -22.25 9.80
CA GLY A 133 -4.70 -22.79 9.25
C GLY A 133 -4.65 -23.03 7.74
N GLN A 134 -5.42 -22.30 6.93
CA GLN A 134 -5.39 -22.48 5.48
C GLN A 134 -4.23 -21.71 4.81
N PRO A 135 -3.40 -22.39 3.98
CA PRO A 135 -2.42 -21.71 3.13
C PRO A 135 -3.17 -20.85 2.10
N GLY A 136 -2.64 -19.67 1.78
CA GLY A 136 -3.19 -18.80 0.73
C GLY A 136 -3.40 -19.59 -0.57
N TYR A 137 -4.60 -19.52 -1.14
CA TYR A 137 -4.92 -20.26 -2.35
C TYR A 137 -4.21 -19.63 -3.56
N ALA A 138 -3.08 -20.20 -3.95
CA ALA A 138 -2.51 -19.95 -5.27
C ALA A 138 -3.41 -20.62 -6.33
N PRO A 139 -3.86 -19.91 -7.38
CA PRO A 139 -4.62 -20.55 -8.45
C PRO A 139 -3.82 -21.69 -9.05
N ASP A 140 -4.39 -22.90 -9.02
CA ASP A 140 -3.77 -24.08 -9.61
C ASP A 140 -4.38 -24.31 -10.97
N CYS A 141 -3.73 -23.74 -11.97
CA CYS A 141 -4.18 -23.73 -13.37
C CYS A 141 -4.38 -25.13 -13.95
N THR A 142 -3.72 -26.15 -13.36
CA THR A 142 -3.82 -27.54 -13.80
C THR A 142 -5.00 -28.24 -13.12
N ASN A 143 -5.17 -28.05 -11.81
CA ASN A 143 -6.23 -28.70 -11.05
C ASN A 143 -7.60 -28.01 -11.18
N ASP A 144 -7.62 -26.69 -11.39
CA ASP A 144 -8.84 -25.90 -11.62
C ASP A 144 -9.40 -26.06 -13.04
N ALA A 145 -8.71 -26.79 -13.92
CA ALA A 145 -9.16 -27.06 -15.29
C ALA A 145 -10.40 -27.97 -15.35
N ASN A 146 -10.56 -28.86 -14.36
CA ASN A 146 -11.58 -29.91 -14.35
C ASN A 146 -12.84 -29.56 -13.57
N LEU A 147 -12.92 -28.34 -13.01
CA LEU A 147 -14.08 -27.93 -12.22
C LEU A 147 -15.30 -27.73 -13.12
N THR A 148 -16.41 -28.40 -12.82
CA THR A 148 -17.69 -28.25 -13.54
C THR A 148 -18.36 -26.91 -13.26
N GLN A 149 -18.14 -26.31 -12.08
CA GLN A 149 -18.54 -24.95 -11.68
C GLN A 149 -17.38 -24.25 -10.94
N ASP A 150 -17.19 -22.94 -11.14
CA ASP A 150 -16.16 -22.13 -10.47
C ASP A 150 -16.76 -20.77 -10.15
N ASP A 151 -17.56 -20.75 -9.09
CA ASP A 151 -18.22 -19.56 -8.54
C ASP A 151 -17.38 -18.93 -7.40
N ARG A 152 -16.07 -19.23 -7.39
CA ARG A 152 -15.16 -18.82 -6.32
C ARG A 152 -14.88 -17.32 -6.42
N LEU A 153 -14.95 -16.65 -5.27
CA LEU A 153 -14.51 -15.27 -5.11
C LEU A 153 -12.99 -15.25 -5.17
N ARG A 154 -12.41 -14.44 -6.06
CA ARG A 154 -10.95 -14.27 -6.15
C ARG A 154 -10.55 -12.90 -5.64
N TRP A 155 -9.72 -12.86 -4.61
CA TRP A 155 -9.14 -11.63 -4.10
C TRP A 155 -7.91 -11.27 -4.88
N VAL A 156 -7.87 -10.03 -5.38
CA VAL A 156 -6.73 -9.47 -6.08
C VAL A 156 -6.17 -8.35 -5.25
N THR A 157 -4.89 -8.46 -4.93
CA THR A 157 -4.14 -7.43 -4.22
C THR A 157 -3.07 -6.86 -5.14
N VAL A 158 -3.05 -5.54 -5.30
CA VAL A 158 -1.97 -4.82 -5.94
C VAL A 158 -1.13 -4.15 -4.87
N GLU A 159 0.16 -4.50 -4.85
CA GLU A 159 1.17 -3.86 -4.04
C GLU A 159 2.01 -2.94 -4.90
N VAL A 160 2.29 -1.73 -4.42
CA VAL A 160 3.13 -0.75 -5.09
C VAL A 160 4.35 -0.45 -4.24
N PHE A 161 5.52 -0.54 -4.85
CA PHE A 161 6.83 -0.30 -4.25
C PHE A 161 7.44 0.97 -4.85
N PHE A 162 8.31 1.62 -4.09
CA PHE A 162 9.08 2.76 -4.54
C PHE A 162 10.57 2.40 -4.52
N GLN A 163 11.26 2.67 -5.62
CA GLN A 163 12.68 2.39 -5.84
C GLN A 163 13.09 0.93 -5.56
N GLY A 164 12.19 -0.02 -5.83
CA GLY A 164 12.46 -1.45 -5.69
C GLY A 164 12.67 -1.95 -4.25
N GLY A 165 12.32 -1.15 -3.24
CA GLY A 165 12.49 -1.50 -1.82
C GLY A 165 11.53 -2.59 -1.31
N GLY A 166 11.88 -3.18 -0.16
CA GLY A 166 11.28 -4.43 0.34
C GLY A 166 9.82 -4.39 0.84
N GLN A 167 9.37 -3.31 1.49
CA GLN A 167 7.97 -3.19 1.95
C GLN A 167 7.14 -2.34 0.97
N PRO A 168 5.88 -2.72 0.69
CA PRO A 168 5.03 -1.93 -0.20
C PRO A 168 4.66 -0.58 0.43
N VAL A 169 4.70 0.48 -0.39
CA VAL A 169 4.31 1.84 -0.01
C VAL A 169 2.79 2.00 -0.02
N ALA A 170 2.11 1.25 -0.89
CA ALA A 170 0.66 1.17 -0.92
C ALA A 170 0.23 -0.26 -1.26
N ARG A 171 -0.93 -0.64 -0.73
CA ARG A 171 -1.59 -1.92 -1.01
C ARG A 171 -3.07 -1.65 -1.23
N MET A 172 -3.63 -2.20 -2.31
CA MET A 172 -5.06 -2.19 -2.55
C MET A 172 -5.55 -3.58 -2.87
N THR A 173 -6.69 -3.94 -2.30
CA THR A 173 -7.28 -5.27 -2.44
C THR A 173 -8.73 -5.13 -2.86
N SER A 174 -9.14 -5.90 -3.86
CA SER A 174 -10.54 -6.01 -4.27
C SER A 174 -10.87 -7.45 -4.58
N ALA A 175 -12.13 -7.81 -4.35
CA ALA A 175 -12.64 -9.11 -4.73
C ALA A 175 -13.22 -9.03 -6.14
N ILE A 176 -12.82 -9.96 -7.00
CA ILE A 176 -13.37 -10.15 -8.33
C ILE A 176 -14.20 -11.42 -8.30
N MET A 177 -15.49 -11.25 -8.55
CA MET A 177 -16.39 -12.35 -8.88
C MET A 177 -16.65 -12.31 -10.38
N ARG A 178 -16.65 -13.47 -11.02
CA ARG A 178 -17.38 -13.58 -12.26
C ARG A 178 -18.86 -13.46 -11.89
N GLY A 179 -19.55 -12.48 -12.46
CA GLY A 179 -20.99 -12.33 -12.25
C GLY A 179 -21.68 -13.67 -12.50
N ALA A 180 -22.56 -14.07 -11.58
CA ALA A 180 -23.47 -15.21 -11.67
C ALA A 180 -24.51 -15.05 -12.79
N TYR A 181 -24.08 -14.64 -13.98
CA TYR A 181 -24.92 -14.23 -15.10
C TYR A 181 -24.28 -14.67 -16.42
N HIS A 182 -24.56 -15.90 -16.85
CA HIS A 182 -25.66 -16.20 -17.77
C HIS A 182 -25.41 -17.52 -18.51
N ARG A 183 -26.35 -18.45 -18.29
CA ARG A 183 -26.86 -19.51 -19.18
C ARG A 183 -25.88 -20.55 -19.71
#